data_AF-A0A6C0IC92-F1
#
_entry.id   AF-A0A6C0IC92-F1
#
_cell.length_a   1.000
_cell.length_b   1.000
_cell.length_c   1.000
_cell.angle_alpha   90.00
_cell.angle_beta   90.00
_cell.angle_gamma   90.00
#
_symmetry.space_group_name_H-M   'P 1'
#
loop_
_entity.id
_entity.type
_entity.pdbx_description
1 polymer ?
#
loop_
_entity_poly.entity_id
_entity_poly.type
_entity_poly.pdbx_seq_one_letter_code
_entity_poly.pdbx_strand_id
1 'polypeptide(L)'
;MLQYTKYTDRTKYNEVKKYSNPLEVKKKAKAHGYDPSCLFLSPRANKKYMIITPEGRRVHFGQIPYEDFTKHKDTRRRENYLRRSGGTRGDWRTNPYSPNTLSRTLLW
;
A
#
# COMPACT_ATOMS: atom_id res chain seq x y z
N MET A 1 14.29 12.32 17.02
CA MET A 1 13.84 11.17 16.19
C MET A 1 12.63 10.55 16.84
N LEU A 2 11.44 10.69 16.25
CA LEU A 2 10.27 9.97 16.75
C LEU A 2 10.51 8.47 16.54
N GLN A 3 10.70 7.76 17.65
CA GLN A 3 10.79 6.31 17.66
C GLN A 3 9.42 5.78 17.22
N TYR A 4 9.32 5.28 15.98
CA TYR A 4 8.23 4.41 15.58
C TYR A 4 8.45 3.10 16.32
N THR A 5 8.00 3.06 17.58
CA THR A 5 8.05 1.89 18.43
C THR A 5 7.34 0.74 17.73
N LYS A 6 7.85 -0.47 17.95
CA LYS A 6 7.39 -1.76 17.43
C LYS A 6 5.92 -2.13 17.75
N TYR A 7 5.11 -1.17 18.19
CA TYR A 7 3.68 -1.30 18.45
C TYR A 7 2.91 -0.82 17.22
N THR A 8 2.59 -1.74 16.32
CA THR A 8 1.48 -1.55 15.38
C THR A 8 0.22 -1.28 16.19
N ASP A 9 -0.40 -0.11 16.03
CA ASP A 9 -1.71 0.17 16.58
C ASP A 9 -2.68 -0.96 16.19
N ARG A 10 -3.06 -1.77 17.18
CA ARG A 10 -3.94 -2.93 17.02
C ARG A 10 -5.27 -2.51 16.40
N THR A 11 -5.74 -1.30 16.69
CA THR A 11 -6.94 -0.69 16.12
C THR A 11 -6.75 -0.47 14.63
N LYS A 12 -5.64 0.16 14.23
CA LYS A 12 -5.32 0.39 12.81
C LYS A 12 -5.16 -0.92 12.04
N TYR A 13 -4.49 -1.90 12.63
CA TYR A 13 -4.32 -3.21 12.01
C TYR A 13 -5.68 -3.90 11.75
N ASN A 14 -6.57 -3.88 12.75
CA ASN A 14 -7.92 -4.44 12.62
C ASN A 14 -8.75 -3.68 11.59
N GLU A 15 -8.62 -2.35 11.52
CA GLU A 15 -9.29 -1.53 10.50
C GLU A 15 -8.81 -1.92 9.09
N VAL A 16 -7.49 -1.98 8.86
CA VAL A 16 -6.93 -2.34 7.55
C VAL A 16 -7.33 -3.76 7.13
N LYS A 17 -7.43 -4.72 8.07
CA LYS A 17 -7.90 -6.09 7.78
C LYS A 17 -9.33 -6.18 7.26
N LYS A 18 -10.16 -5.15 7.48
CA LYS A 18 -11.49 -5.07 6.87
C LYS A 18 -11.40 -4.88 5.35
N TYR A 19 -10.33 -4.24 4.85
CA TYR A 19 -10.24 -3.76 3.47
C TYR A 19 -9.01 -4.25 2.68
N SER A 20 -8.10 -4.97 3.32
CA SER A 20 -6.84 -5.44 2.73
C SER A 20 -6.32 -6.68 3.49
N ASN A 21 -5.35 -7.39 2.91
CA ASN A 21 -4.61 -8.47 3.55
C ASN A 21 -3.14 -8.09 3.80
N PRO A 22 -2.78 -7.60 5.00
CA PRO A 22 -1.42 -7.15 5.31
C PRO A 22 -0.32 -8.19 5.07
N LEU A 23 -0.59 -9.48 5.23
CA LEU A 23 0.40 -10.54 4.99
C LEU A 23 0.70 -10.69 3.51
N GLU A 24 -0.32 -10.63 2.67
CA GLU A 24 -0.17 -10.69 1.22
C GLU A 24 0.55 -9.45 0.69
N VAL A 25 0.23 -8.26 1.20
CA VAL A 25 0.93 -7.02 0.83
C VAL A 25 2.42 -7.11 1.17
N LYS A 26 2.79 -7.66 2.34
CA LYS A 26 4.20 -7.90 2.69
C LYS A 26 4.89 -8.91 1.75
N LYS A 27 4.21 -9.99 1.36
CA LYS A 27 4.74 -10.97 0.39
C LYS A 27 4.96 -10.33 -0.98
N LYS A 28 3.99 -9.56 -1.47
CA LYS A 28 4.09 -8.79 -2.72
C LYS A 28 5.23 -7.77 -2.66
N ALA A 29 5.40 -7.06 -1.55
CA ALA A 29 6.49 -6.11 -1.38
C ALA A 29 7.86 -6.77 -1.62
N LYS A 30 8.11 -7.89 -0.94
CA LYS A 30 9.33 -8.68 -1.14
C LYS A 30 9.48 -9.16 -2.60
N ALA A 31 8.40 -9.70 -3.18
CA ALA A 31 8.42 -10.23 -4.55
C ALA A 31 8.70 -9.16 -5.61
N HIS A 32 8.34 -7.90 -5.33
CA HIS A 32 8.57 -6.76 -6.22
C HIS A 32 9.83 -5.95 -5.86
N GLY A 33 10.72 -6.48 -5.01
CA GLY A 33 12.01 -5.86 -4.69
C GLY A 33 11.96 -4.72 -3.67
N TYR A 34 10.83 -4.51 -2.99
CA TYR A 34 10.75 -3.58 -1.86
C TYR A 34 11.19 -4.28 -0.56
N ASP A 35 11.84 -3.55 0.33
CA ASP A 35 12.13 -4.05 1.68
C ASP A 35 10.85 -4.09 2.55
N PRO A 36 10.37 -5.28 2.97
CA PRO A 36 9.20 -5.38 3.85
C PRO A 36 9.41 -4.76 5.23
N SER A 37 10.66 -4.54 5.66
CA SER A 37 10.99 -3.87 6.92
C SER A 37 10.65 -2.37 6.88
N CYS A 38 10.65 -1.77 5.69
CA CYS A 38 10.27 -0.38 5.45
C CYS A 38 8.76 -0.19 5.20
N LEU A 39 7.97 -1.27 5.19
CA LEU A 39 6.52 -1.24 4.96
C LEU A 39 5.74 -1.32 6.28
N PHE A 40 4.97 -0.27 6.55
CA PHE A 40 4.21 -0.09 7.79
C PHE A 40 2.72 0.12 7.51
N LEU A 41 1.90 -0.01 8.56
CA LEU A 41 0.56 0.58 8.55
C LEU A 41 0.70 2.10 8.56
N SER A 42 -0.14 2.78 7.78
CA SER A 42 -0.12 4.23 7.76
C SER A 42 -0.68 4.80 9.06
N PRO A 43 -0.03 5.82 9.67
CA PRO A 43 -0.61 6.57 10.79
C PRO A 43 -1.78 7.48 10.36
N ARG A 44 -2.01 7.67 9.05
CA ARG A 44 -3.14 8.47 8.54
C ARG A 44 -4.43 7.65 8.57
N ALA A 45 -5.49 8.20 9.17
CA ALA A 45 -6.79 7.56 9.28
C ALA A 45 -7.31 7.03 7.94
N ASN A 46 -7.18 7.83 6.87
CA ASN A 46 -7.72 7.49 5.55
C ASN A 46 -6.80 6.61 4.68
N LYS A 47 -5.61 6.24 5.15
CA LYS A 47 -4.65 5.41 4.40
C LYS A 47 -4.45 4.05 5.04
N LYS A 48 -4.11 3.06 4.20
CA LYS A 48 -3.82 1.70 4.65
C LYS A 48 -2.36 1.54 5.05
N TYR A 49 -1.45 1.85 4.13
CA TYR A 49 -0.03 1.54 4.26
C TYR A 49 0.85 2.76 4.06
N MET A 50 2.08 2.66 4.56
CA MET A 50 3.15 3.63 4.35
C MET A 50 4.44 2.85 4.07
N ILE A 51 5.23 3.29 3.09
CA ILE A 51 6.60 2.82 2.89
C ILE A 51 7.58 3.96 3.12
N ILE A 52 8.73 3.65 3.72
CA ILE A 52 9.88 4.57 3.80
C ILE A 52 10.79 4.26 2.60
N THR A 53 11.06 5.25 1.74
CA THR A 53 11.93 5.09 0.57
C THR A 53 13.41 5.05 0.99
N PRO A 54 14.35 4.60 0.13
CA PRO A 54 15.78 4.64 0.43
C PRO A 54 16.29 6.04 0.79
N GLU A 55 15.66 7.08 0.24
CA GLU A 55 15.95 8.49 0.53
C GLU A 55 15.29 8.99 1.83
N GLY A 56 14.65 8.11 2.60
CA GLY A 56 14.00 8.43 3.87
C GLY A 56 12.62 9.08 3.73
N ARG A 57 12.06 9.19 2.51
CA ARG A 57 10.73 9.78 2.31
C ARG A 57 9.64 8.81 2.74
N ARG A 58 8.56 9.33 3.33
CA ARG A 58 7.37 8.54 3.69
C ARG A 58 6.33 8.65 2.59
N VAL A 59 5.96 7.52 2.00
CA VAL A 59 4.91 7.46 0.98
C VAL A 59 3.73 6.67 1.51
N HIS A 60 2.58 7.33 1.63
CA HIS A 60 1.34 6.71 2.09
C HIS A 60 0.46 6.30 0.91
N PHE A 61 -0.09 5.09 0.93
CA PHE A 61 -0.87 4.52 -0.17
C PHE A 61 -1.97 3.57 0.31
N GLY A 62 -2.89 3.26 -0.60
CA GLY A 62 -4.13 2.56 -0.29
C GLY A 62 -5.13 3.43 0.48
N GLN A 63 -6.41 3.34 0.14
CA GLN A 63 -7.46 4.19 0.71
C GLN A 63 -8.43 3.37 1.55
N ILE A 64 -8.75 3.83 2.75
CA ILE A 64 -9.86 3.33 3.58
C ILE A 64 -11.11 4.16 3.24
N PRO A 65 -12.31 3.55 3.10
CA PRO A 65 -12.69 2.16 3.40
C PRO A 65 -12.76 1.22 2.18
N TYR A 66 -12.05 1.49 1.09
CA TYR A 66 -12.20 0.69 -0.13
C TYR A 66 -11.40 -0.61 -0.05
N GLU A 67 -12.05 -1.75 -0.33
CA GLU A 67 -11.33 -3.01 -0.46
C GLU A 67 -10.40 -3.03 -1.69
N ASP A 68 -9.24 -3.66 -1.56
CA ASP A 68 -8.34 -3.96 -2.69
C ASP A 68 -8.29 -5.46 -3.00
N PHE A 69 -7.59 -5.82 -4.08
CA PHE A 69 -7.57 -7.18 -4.60
C PHE A 69 -7.01 -8.20 -3.59
N THR A 70 -6.13 -7.77 -2.67
CA THR A 70 -5.63 -8.66 -1.61
C THR A 70 -6.73 -9.08 -0.63
N LYS A 71 -7.85 -8.34 -0.58
CA LYS A 71 -9.04 -8.64 0.22
C LYS A 71 -10.15 -9.31 -0.60
N HIS A 72 -10.66 -8.64 -1.63
CA HIS A 72 -11.92 -9.03 -2.28
C HIS A 72 -11.75 -10.03 -3.43
N LYS A 73 -10.54 -10.21 -3.97
CA LYS A 73 -10.18 -11.21 -5.01
C LYS A 73 -10.98 -11.15 -6.32
N ASP A 74 -11.66 -10.04 -6.59
CA ASP A 74 -12.43 -9.78 -7.81
C ASP A 74 -11.51 -9.27 -8.93
N THR A 75 -11.36 -10.09 -9.96
CA THR A 75 -10.50 -9.82 -11.13
C THR A 75 -11.02 -8.67 -11.98
N ARG A 76 -12.34 -8.51 -12.13
CA ARG A 76 -12.95 -7.42 -12.89
C ARG A 76 -12.71 -6.08 -12.21
N ARG A 77 -12.85 -6.02 -10.88
CA ARG A 77 -12.50 -4.81 -10.08
C ARG A 77 -11.03 -4.44 -10.23
N ARG A 78 -10.15 -5.45 -10.22
CA ARG A 78 -8.70 -5.28 -10.42
C ARG A 78 -8.37 -4.71 -11.80
N GLU A 79 -8.89 -5.32 -12.86
CA GLU A 79 -8.68 -4.85 -14.24
C GLU A 79 -9.18 -3.42 -14.44
N ASN A 80 -10.39 -3.11 -13.93
CA ASN A 80 -10.95 -1.77 -13.98
C ASN A 80 -10.08 -0.75 -13.25
N TYR A 81 -9.55 -1.10 -12.08
CA TYR A 81 -8.62 -0.24 -11.34
C TYR A 81 -7.32 -0.02 -12.13
N LEU A 82 -6.71 -1.09 -12.65
CA LEU A 82 -5.46 -1.01 -13.41
C LEU A 82 -5.61 -0.20 -14.71
N ARG A 83 -6.74 -0.31 -15.40
CA ARG A 83 -7.04 0.49 -16.60
C ARG A 83 -7.13 1.98 -16.24
N ARG A 84 -7.93 2.34 -15.24
CA ARG A 84 -8.10 3.73 -14.80
C ARG A 84 -6.80 4.35 -14.29
N SER A 85 -6.11 3.65 -13.40
CA SER A 85 -4.88 4.14 -12.78
C SER A 85 -3.70 4.21 -13.76
N GLY A 86 -3.74 3.46 -14.86
CA GLY A 86 -2.75 3.53 -15.95
C GLY A 86 -2.85 4.80 -16.81
N GLY A 87 -3.99 5.50 -16.77
CA GLY A 87 -4.20 6.79 -17.45
C GLY A 87 -3.93 8.02 -16.58
N THR A 88 -3.56 7.82 -15.31
CA THR A 88 -3.27 8.95 -14.40
C THR A 88 -2.00 9.68 -14.85
N ARG A 89 -2.05 11.03 -14.94
CA ARG A 89 -0.89 11.86 -15.27
C ARG A 89 0.13 11.87 -14.11
N GLY A 90 1.42 11.98 -14.41
CA GLY A 90 2.49 12.08 -13.42
C GLY A 90 3.69 11.15 -13.68
N ASP A 91 4.67 11.21 -12.80
CA ASP A 91 5.94 10.48 -12.85
C ASP A 91 5.85 9.02 -12.38
N TRP A 92 4.64 8.48 -12.13
CA TRP A 92 4.48 7.15 -11.55
C TRP A 92 5.08 6.02 -12.40
N ARG A 93 5.19 6.22 -13.72
CA ARG A 93 5.80 5.24 -14.63
C ARG A 93 7.31 5.06 -14.39
N THR A 94 7.98 6.10 -13.92
CA THR A 94 9.43 6.11 -13.65
C THR A 94 9.74 6.08 -12.16
N ASN A 95 8.76 6.42 -11.31
CA ASN A 95 8.90 6.45 -9.86
C ASN A 95 8.32 5.18 -9.20
N PRO A 96 9.17 4.20 -8.80
CA PRO A 96 8.73 2.95 -8.18
C PRO A 96 8.06 3.15 -6.82
N TYR A 97 8.32 4.28 -6.16
CA TYR A 97 7.75 4.64 -4.86
C TYR A 97 6.58 5.62 -4.99
N SER A 98 6.07 5.90 -6.18
CA SER A 98 4.85 6.72 -6.29
C SER A 98 3.66 6.00 -5.62
N PRO A 99 2.70 6.74 -5.01
CA PRO A 99 1.52 6.11 -4.43
C PRO A 99 0.73 5.25 -5.42
N ASN A 100 0.73 5.62 -6.70
CA ASN A 100 0.05 4.87 -7.75
C ASN A 100 0.78 3.55 -8.03
N THR A 101 2.11 3.59 -8.20
CA THR A 101 2.93 2.39 -8.44
C THR A 101 2.77 1.40 -7.29
N LEU A 102 2.94 1.86 -6.05
CA LEU A 102 2.77 1.03 -4.85
C LEU A 102 1.37 0.43 -4.75
N SER A 103 0.32 1.20 -5.10
CA SER A 103 -1.04 0.66 -5.08
C SER A 103 -1.24 -0.40 -6.16
N ARG A 104 -0.77 -0.14 -7.39
CA ARG A 104 -0.90 -1.07 -8.52
C ARG A 104 -0.12 -2.37 -8.32
N THR A 105 1.06 -2.31 -7.70
CA THR A 105 1.93 -3.49 -7.48
C THR A 105 1.54 -4.27 -6.22
N LEU A 106 1.22 -3.57 -5.12
CA LEU A 106 1.06 -4.23 -3.83
C LEU A 106 -0.40 -4.51 -3.46
N LEU A 107 -1.36 -3.73 -3.97
CA LEU A 107 -2.78 -3.84 -3.58
C LEU A 107 -3.65 -4.43 -4.69
N TRP A 108 -3.32 -4.14 -5.94
CA TRP A 108 -4.01 -4.63 -7.13
C TRP A 108 -3.13 -5.62 -7.90
#